data_AF-A0A7S3JL23-F1
#
_entry.id   AF-A0A7S3JL23-F1
#
_cell.length_a   1.000
_cell.length_b   1.000
_cell.length_c   1.000
_cell.angle_alpha   90.00
_cell.angle_beta   90.00
_cell.angle_gamma   90.00
#
_symmetry.space_group_name_H-M   'P 1'
#
loop_
_entity.id
_entity.type
_entity.pdbx_description
1 polymer ?
#
loop_
_entity_poly.entity_id
_entity_poly.type
_entity_poly.pdbx_seq_one_letter_code
_entity_poly.pdbx_strand_id
1 'polypeptide(L)'
;TNTKDTRVDGELIYAYAQTNMLSELEDFINESNQADIQKVGDRCYEERLFEAAKLLYTNIGNNQKLASTLVFLKEYQAALEAAKKANIPKVWKEVAYACVRSQEFRLAAIAGLNIVIHPDHLEGLIQHYEKFGYYRECTQLLEGSLGLERAHMGIYTELGVMYAKYDPDRLMDHIRTYAQKINIQKLIRVCAKWLMWPETVFLYAQYEEYDNAIMTMMEHSPTCWRHDVFVQHILKVTNLDLYYR
;
A
#
# COMPACT_ATOMS: atom_id res chain seq x y z
N THR A 1 -35.39 -33.54 -27.32
CA THR A 1 -34.85 -32.19 -27.57
C THR A 1 -34.60 -31.53 -26.23
N ASN A 2 -33.46 -31.82 -25.59
CA ASN A 2 -33.05 -31.13 -24.36
C ASN A 2 -32.50 -29.76 -24.75
N THR A 3 -33.41 -28.80 -24.98
CA THR A 3 -33.03 -27.39 -25.04
C THR A 3 -32.66 -26.98 -23.62
N LYS A 4 -31.37 -27.11 -23.29
CA LYS A 4 -30.79 -26.51 -22.08
C LYS A 4 -31.06 -25.01 -22.17
N ASP A 5 -31.81 -24.48 -21.22
CA ASP A 5 -32.20 -23.07 -21.20
C ASP A 5 -31.30 -22.37 -20.19
N THR A 6 -30.54 -21.38 -20.66
CA THR A 6 -29.63 -20.56 -19.85
C THR A 6 -30.29 -20.02 -18.58
N ARG A 7 -31.59 -19.70 -18.61
CA ARG A 7 -32.31 -19.18 -17.46
C ARG A 7 -32.67 -20.26 -16.46
N VAL A 8 -33.07 -21.45 -16.94
CA VAL A 8 -33.43 -22.58 -16.08
C VAL A 8 -32.20 -23.16 -15.40
N ASP A 9 -31.12 -23.37 -16.17
CA ASP A 9 -29.84 -23.86 -15.62
C ASP A 9 -29.28 -22.85 -14.60
N GLY A 10 -29.42 -21.54 -14.86
CA GLY A 10 -28.98 -20.48 -13.94
C GLY A 10 -29.75 -20.42 -12.63
N GLU A 11 -31.09 -20.51 -12.67
CA GLU A 11 -31.90 -20.55 -11.44
C GLU A 11 -31.72 -21.87 -10.67
N LEU A 12 -31.41 -22.98 -11.35
CA LEU A 12 -31.10 -24.25 -10.70
C LEU A 12 -29.79 -24.16 -9.89
N ILE A 13 -28.72 -23.62 -10.49
CA ILE A 13 -27.45 -23.33 -9.80
C ILE A 13 -27.71 -22.43 -8.58
N TYR A 14 -28.53 -21.40 -8.74
CA TYR A 14 -28.87 -20.50 -7.65
C TYR A 14 -29.69 -21.19 -6.53
N ALA A 15 -30.62 -22.08 -6.88
CA ALA A 15 -31.37 -22.87 -5.91
C ALA A 15 -30.46 -23.82 -5.11
N TYR A 16 -29.50 -24.46 -5.76
CA TYR A 16 -28.47 -25.27 -5.08
C TYR A 16 -27.61 -24.41 -4.13
N ALA A 17 -27.25 -23.20 -4.54
CA ALA A 17 -26.53 -22.25 -3.70
C ALA A 17 -27.34 -21.83 -2.46
N GLN A 18 -28.65 -21.56 -2.59
CA GLN A 18 -29.51 -21.19 -1.47
C GLN A 18 -29.82 -22.35 -0.51
N THR A 19 -29.89 -23.57 -1.03
CA THR A 19 -30.16 -24.78 -0.22
C THR A 19 -28.90 -25.38 0.41
N ASN A 20 -27.74 -24.74 0.21
CA ASN A 20 -26.44 -25.17 0.71
C ASN A 20 -26.00 -26.58 0.23
N MET A 21 -26.49 -27.01 -0.94
CA MET A 21 -26.12 -28.28 -1.56
C MET A 21 -24.88 -28.10 -2.44
N LEU A 22 -23.74 -27.80 -1.79
CA LEU A 22 -22.49 -27.43 -2.47
C LEU A 22 -21.91 -28.56 -3.35
N SER A 23 -22.12 -29.82 -2.98
CA SER A 23 -21.65 -30.98 -3.76
C SER A 23 -22.41 -31.10 -5.08
N GLU A 24 -23.74 -31.01 -5.03
CA GLU A 24 -24.60 -31.06 -6.22
C GLU A 24 -24.37 -29.84 -7.13
N LEU A 25 -24.11 -28.69 -6.53
CA LEU A 25 -23.69 -27.48 -7.24
C LEU A 25 -22.37 -27.70 -8.00
N GLU A 26 -21.35 -28.27 -7.36
CA GLU A 26 -20.05 -28.53 -7.97
C GLU A 26 -20.14 -29.55 -9.11
N ASP A 27 -20.89 -30.63 -8.91
CA ASP A 27 -21.14 -31.64 -9.94
C ASP A 27 -21.84 -31.02 -11.16
N PHE A 28 -22.90 -30.23 -10.94
CA PHE A 28 -23.65 -29.60 -12.02
C PHE A 28 -22.85 -28.53 -12.79
N ILE A 29 -21.97 -27.80 -12.11
CA ILE A 29 -21.08 -26.83 -12.73
C ILE A 29 -20.01 -27.51 -13.60
N ASN A 30 -19.55 -28.70 -13.22
CA ASN A 30 -18.57 -29.48 -13.98
C ASN A 30 -19.20 -30.21 -15.19
N GLU A 31 -20.50 -30.47 -15.14
CA GLU A 31 -21.25 -30.93 -16.30
C GLU A 31 -21.42 -29.85 -17.37
N SER A 32 -21.67 -30.25 -18.63
CA SER A 32 -22.01 -29.31 -19.70
C SER A 32 -23.29 -28.56 -19.37
N ASN A 33 -23.21 -27.28 -19.02
CA ASN A 33 -24.33 -26.39 -18.74
C ASN A 33 -24.38 -25.20 -19.73
N GLN A 34 -25.54 -24.55 -19.87
CA GLN A 34 -25.68 -23.30 -20.65
C GLN A 34 -25.93 -22.08 -19.76
N ALA A 35 -25.72 -22.22 -18.45
CA ALA A 35 -25.99 -21.16 -17.48
C ALA A 35 -24.99 -20.00 -17.59
N ASP A 36 -25.48 -18.79 -17.31
CA ASP A 36 -24.61 -17.63 -17.10
C ASP A 36 -24.06 -17.67 -15.66
N ILE A 37 -23.03 -18.48 -15.46
CA ILE A 37 -22.41 -18.74 -14.14
C ILE A 37 -21.93 -17.43 -13.49
N GLN A 38 -21.50 -16.44 -14.29
CA GLN A 38 -21.04 -15.15 -13.77
C GLN A 38 -22.18 -14.37 -13.12
N LYS A 39 -23.35 -14.27 -13.76
CA LYS A 39 -24.52 -13.58 -13.20
C LYS A 39 -25.01 -14.27 -11.92
N VAL A 40 -25.03 -15.60 -11.92
CA VAL A 40 -25.43 -16.37 -10.72
C VAL A 40 -24.41 -16.16 -9.61
N GLY A 41 -23.11 -16.17 -9.92
CA GLY A 41 -22.04 -15.88 -8.97
C GLY A 41 -22.15 -14.48 -8.35
N ASP A 42 -22.42 -13.46 -9.17
CA ASP A 42 -22.64 -12.09 -8.70
C ASP A 42 -23.88 -11.98 -7.80
N ARG A 43 -24.97 -12.67 -8.13
CA ARG A 43 -26.17 -12.73 -7.28
C ARG A 43 -25.89 -13.45 -5.94
N CYS A 44 -25.20 -14.58 -5.97
CA CYS A 44 -24.79 -15.30 -4.77
C CYS A 44 -23.87 -14.44 -3.88
N TYR A 45 -22.99 -13.66 -4.49
CA TYR A 45 -22.11 -12.72 -3.80
C TYR A 45 -22.90 -11.62 -3.08
N GLU A 46 -23.88 -11.02 -3.75
CA GLU A 46 -24.75 -9.98 -3.16
C GLU A 46 -25.58 -10.52 -1.98
N GLU A 47 -26.02 -11.77 -2.06
CA GLU A 47 -26.77 -12.45 -1.00
C GLU A 47 -25.88 -13.05 0.12
N ARG A 48 -24.56 -12.83 0.07
CA ARG A 48 -23.57 -13.32 1.03
C ARG A 48 -23.43 -14.85 1.08
N LEU A 49 -23.81 -15.54 0.01
CA LEU A 49 -23.57 -16.97 -0.19
C LEU A 49 -22.15 -17.20 -0.72
N PHE A 50 -21.16 -16.86 0.12
CA PHE A 50 -19.76 -16.77 -0.30
C PHE A 50 -19.14 -18.15 -0.63
N GLU A 51 -19.56 -19.23 0.03
CA GLU A 51 -19.07 -20.59 -0.25
C GLU A 51 -19.49 -21.06 -1.65
N ALA A 52 -20.76 -20.85 -2.03
CA ALA A 52 -21.24 -21.13 -3.37
C ALA A 52 -20.59 -20.21 -4.41
N ALA A 53 -20.45 -18.91 -4.12
CA ALA A 53 -19.79 -17.95 -5.00
C ALA A 53 -18.31 -18.30 -5.25
N LYS A 54 -17.61 -18.87 -4.26
CA LYS A 54 -16.23 -19.36 -4.41
C LYS A 54 -16.14 -20.48 -5.45
N LEU A 55 -17.04 -21.47 -5.41
CA LEU A 55 -17.07 -22.55 -6.41
C LEU A 55 -17.36 -22.00 -7.81
N LEU A 56 -18.37 -21.14 -7.92
CA LEU A 56 -18.77 -20.50 -9.18
C LEU A 56 -17.63 -19.70 -9.82
N TYR A 57 -16.98 -18.80 -9.06
CA TYR A 57 -15.88 -17.98 -9.59
C TYR A 57 -14.61 -18.79 -9.88
N THR A 58 -14.38 -19.89 -9.16
CA THR A 58 -13.26 -20.80 -9.43
C THR A 58 -13.45 -21.50 -10.77
N ASN A 59 -14.67 -21.96 -11.08
CA ASN A 59 -14.97 -22.60 -12.36
C ASN A 59 -14.86 -21.64 -13.54
N ILE A 60 -15.35 -20.39 -13.40
CA ILE A 60 -15.23 -19.36 -14.44
C ILE A 60 -13.77 -18.91 -14.65
N GLY A 61 -12.92 -19.06 -13.62
CA GLY A 61 -11.56 -18.49 -13.62
C GLY A 61 -11.54 -16.98 -13.36
N ASN A 62 -12.63 -16.41 -12.81
CA ASN A 62 -12.69 -15.00 -12.45
C ASN A 62 -11.99 -14.72 -11.12
N ASN A 63 -10.65 -14.64 -11.19
CA ASN A 63 -9.80 -14.47 -10.03
C ASN A 63 -10.02 -13.14 -9.26
N GLN A 64 -10.55 -12.10 -9.92
CA GLN A 64 -10.83 -10.82 -9.28
C GLN A 64 -11.97 -10.95 -8.26
N LYS A 65 -13.10 -11.52 -8.69
CA LYS A 65 -14.26 -11.73 -7.82
C LYS A 65 -13.99 -12.84 -6.80
N LEU A 66 -13.22 -13.85 -7.18
CA LEU A 66 -12.78 -14.92 -6.28
C LEU A 66 -11.91 -14.39 -5.12
N ALA A 67 -10.98 -13.48 -5.38
CA ALA A 67 -10.18 -12.88 -4.30
C ALA A 67 -11.08 -12.10 -3.31
N SER A 68 -12.08 -11.39 -3.83
CA SER A 68 -13.05 -10.64 -3.02
C SER A 68 -13.89 -11.60 -2.15
N THR A 69 -14.48 -12.67 -2.72
CA THR A 69 -15.22 -13.68 -1.93
C THR A 69 -14.37 -14.33 -0.86
N LEU A 70 -13.13 -14.72 -1.18
CA LEU A 70 -12.21 -15.36 -0.24
C LEU A 70 -11.82 -14.43 0.91
N VAL A 71 -11.72 -13.12 0.65
CA VAL A 71 -11.55 -12.10 1.70
C VAL A 71 -12.73 -12.09 2.67
N PHE A 72 -13.98 -12.19 2.19
CA PHE A 72 -15.16 -12.27 3.07
C PHE A 72 -15.23 -13.57 3.86
N LEU A 73 -14.76 -14.68 3.28
CA LEU A 73 -14.62 -15.98 3.97
C LEU A 73 -13.46 -16.03 4.96
N LYS A 74 -12.66 -14.96 5.09
CA LYS A 74 -11.43 -14.90 5.91
C LYS A 74 -10.34 -15.90 5.49
N GLU A 75 -10.43 -16.44 4.28
CA GLU A 75 -9.40 -17.32 3.70
C GLU A 75 -8.32 -16.48 3.00
N TYR A 76 -7.57 -15.68 3.77
CA TYR A 76 -6.63 -14.70 3.22
C TYR A 76 -5.50 -15.30 2.38
N GLN A 77 -5.05 -16.51 2.70
CA GLN A 77 -3.98 -17.18 1.95
C GLN A 77 -4.45 -17.59 0.54
N ALA A 78 -5.67 -18.12 0.44
CA ALA A 78 -6.28 -18.43 -0.85
C ALA A 78 -6.60 -17.14 -1.64
N ALA A 79 -7.07 -16.09 -0.95
CA ALA A 79 -7.33 -14.79 -1.56
C ALA A 79 -6.06 -14.18 -2.18
N LEU A 80 -4.90 -14.38 -1.53
CA LEU A 80 -3.61 -13.90 -2.03
C LEU A 80 -3.18 -14.62 -3.31
N GLU A 81 -3.34 -15.94 -3.38
CA GLU A 81 -3.07 -16.72 -4.59
C GLU A 81 -4.02 -16.33 -5.73
N ALA A 82 -5.31 -16.08 -5.43
CA ALA A 82 -6.26 -15.57 -6.41
C ALA A 82 -5.85 -14.16 -6.91
N ALA A 83 -5.44 -13.26 -6.00
CA ALA A 83 -4.95 -11.93 -6.36
C ALA A 83 -3.69 -11.99 -7.23
N LYS A 84 -2.80 -12.95 -6.96
CA LYS A 84 -1.60 -13.21 -7.77
C LYS A 84 -1.93 -13.67 -9.18
N LYS A 85 -2.93 -14.54 -9.34
CA LYS A 85 -3.43 -14.96 -10.65
C LYS A 85 -4.13 -13.84 -11.40
N ALA A 86 -4.87 -12.98 -10.71
CA ALA A 86 -5.53 -11.82 -11.32
C ALA A 86 -4.51 -10.75 -11.76
N ASN A 87 -3.48 -10.52 -10.94
CA ASN A 87 -2.45 -9.50 -11.13
C ASN A 87 -2.99 -8.07 -11.38
N ILE A 88 -4.05 -7.70 -10.66
CA ILE A 88 -4.69 -6.38 -10.77
C ILE A 88 -4.44 -5.59 -9.47
N PRO A 89 -3.89 -4.35 -9.53
CA PRO A 89 -3.59 -3.55 -8.34
C PRO A 89 -4.80 -3.31 -7.43
N LYS A 90 -5.99 -3.14 -8.01
CA LYS A 90 -7.25 -2.99 -7.26
C LYS A 90 -7.55 -4.21 -6.38
N VAL A 91 -7.29 -5.42 -6.88
CA VAL A 91 -7.52 -6.68 -6.15
C VAL A 91 -6.51 -6.84 -5.02
N TRP A 92 -5.23 -6.58 -5.31
CA TRP A 92 -4.19 -6.56 -4.29
C TRP A 92 -4.54 -5.60 -3.15
N LYS A 93 -5.01 -4.39 -3.48
CA LYS A 93 -5.43 -3.38 -2.51
C LYS A 93 -6.56 -3.86 -1.60
N GLU A 94 -7.57 -4.52 -2.17
CA GLU A 94 -8.68 -5.09 -1.41
C GLU A 94 -8.20 -6.16 -0.43
N VAL A 95 -7.39 -7.11 -0.91
CA VAL A 95 -6.82 -8.17 -0.07
C VAL A 95 -5.92 -7.58 1.02
N ALA A 96 -5.03 -6.65 0.68
CA ALA A 96 -4.14 -6.01 1.65
C ALA A 96 -4.93 -5.28 2.74
N TYR A 97 -5.94 -4.48 2.39
CA TYR A 97 -6.77 -3.78 3.36
C TYR A 97 -7.53 -4.74 4.28
N ALA A 98 -8.05 -5.84 3.74
CA ALA A 98 -8.69 -6.85 4.55
C ALA A 98 -7.73 -7.56 5.51
N CYS A 99 -6.52 -7.88 5.06
CA CYS A 99 -5.48 -8.48 5.90
C CYS A 99 -5.06 -7.51 7.03
N VAL A 100 -4.89 -6.21 6.74
CA VAL A 100 -4.56 -5.19 7.75
C VAL A 100 -5.65 -5.07 8.81
N ARG A 101 -6.92 -5.04 8.39
CA ARG A 101 -8.07 -5.00 9.31
C ARG A 101 -8.15 -6.23 10.22
N SER A 102 -7.65 -7.35 9.72
CA SER A 102 -7.71 -8.65 10.41
C SER A 102 -6.43 -8.98 11.17
N GLN A 103 -5.47 -8.03 11.24
CA GLN A 103 -4.16 -8.17 11.90
C GLN A 103 -3.27 -9.28 11.31
N GLU A 104 -3.54 -9.69 10.07
CA GLU A 104 -2.74 -10.67 9.32
C GLU A 104 -1.60 -9.97 8.57
N PHE A 105 -0.65 -9.41 9.33
CA PHE A 105 0.38 -8.53 8.79
C PHE A 105 1.35 -9.22 7.82
N ARG A 106 1.62 -10.52 8.04
CA ARG A 106 2.48 -11.30 7.13
C ARG A 106 1.89 -11.37 5.72
N LEU A 107 0.59 -11.65 5.61
CA LEU A 107 -0.10 -11.72 4.33
C LEU A 107 -0.32 -10.31 3.75
N ALA A 108 -0.63 -9.35 4.62
CA ALA A 108 -0.74 -7.94 4.24
C ALA A 108 0.57 -7.39 3.65
N ALA A 109 1.73 -7.82 4.15
CA ALA A 109 3.03 -7.41 3.64
C ALA A 109 3.26 -7.92 2.21
N ILE A 110 2.98 -9.20 1.95
CA ILE A 110 3.12 -9.80 0.61
C ILE A 110 2.20 -9.09 -0.40
N ALA A 111 0.94 -8.85 -0.05
CA ALA A 111 0.02 -8.09 -0.89
C ALA A 111 0.47 -6.63 -1.03
N GLY A 112 0.97 -6.02 0.06
CA GLY A 112 1.49 -4.66 0.14
C GLY A 112 2.64 -4.41 -0.83
N LEU A 113 3.60 -5.32 -0.92
CA LEU A 113 4.77 -5.20 -1.82
C LEU A 113 4.34 -5.09 -3.29
N ASN A 114 3.24 -5.72 -3.68
CA ASN A 114 2.68 -5.63 -5.03
C ASN A 114 1.89 -4.33 -5.27
N ILE A 115 1.53 -3.60 -4.21
CA ILE A 115 0.80 -2.33 -4.31
C ILE A 115 1.77 -1.14 -4.28
N VAL A 116 2.76 -1.16 -3.38
CA VAL A 116 3.69 -0.03 -3.16
C VAL A 116 4.53 0.30 -4.39
N ILE A 117 4.69 -0.64 -5.33
CA ILE A 117 5.35 -0.38 -6.62
C ILE A 117 4.55 0.57 -7.53
N HIS A 118 3.24 0.74 -7.28
CA HIS A 118 2.35 1.65 -8.00
C HIS A 118 2.22 2.99 -7.25
N PRO A 119 2.75 4.10 -7.80
CA PRO A 119 2.74 5.40 -7.11
C PRO A 119 1.35 5.88 -6.69
N ASP A 120 0.35 5.68 -7.54
CA ASP A 120 -1.04 6.13 -7.33
C ASP A 120 -1.74 5.43 -6.14
N HIS A 121 -1.17 4.35 -5.63
CA HIS A 121 -1.75 3.57 -4.54
C HIS A 121 -0.96 3.64 -3.25
N LEU A 122 0.27 4.16 -3.28
CA LEU A 122 1.18 4.21 -2.15
C LEU A 122 0.60 5.04 -1.00
N GLU A 123 0.21 6.29 -1.26
CA GLU A 123 -0.32 7.19 -0.25
C GLU A 123 -1.60 6.63 0.41
N GLY A 124 -2.51 6.07 -0.40
CA GLY A 124 -3.72 5.46 0.10
C GLY A 124 -3.45 4.21 0.95
N LEU A 125 -2.39 3.45 0.68
CA LEU A 125 -1.98 2.31 1.51
C LEU A 125 -1.47 2.78 2.86
N ILE A 126 -0.58 3.77 2.89
CA ILE A 126 0.00 4.33 4.12
C ILE A 126 -1.08 4.91 5.01
N GLN A 127 -1.98 5.73 4.46
CA GLN A 127 -3.11 6.30 5.21
C GLN A 127 -4.00 5.20 5.82
N HIS A 128 -4.15 4.06 5.14
CA HIS A 128 -4.90 2.93 5.67
C HIS A 128 -4.23 2.33 6.90
N TYR A 129 -2.93 2.06 6.84
CA TYR A 129 -2.17 1.56 8.00
C TYR A 129 -2.16 2.56 9.15
N GLU A 130 -1.93 3.85 8.87
CA GLU A 130 -1.94 4.92 9.88
C GLU A 130 -3.31 5.03 10.55
N LYS A 131 -4.41 4.92 9.80
CA LYS A 131 -5.77 4.98 10.35
C LYS A 131 -6.06 3.91 11.40
N PHE A 132 -5.46 2.73 11.28
CA PHE A 132 -5.60 1.65 12.27
C PHE A 132 -4.48 1.64 13.32
N GLY A 133 -3.52 2.57 13.23
CA GLY A 133 -2.40 2.66 14.17
C GLY A 133 -1.27 1.66 13.92
N TYR A 134 -1.28 0.95 12.79
CA TYR A 134 -0.27 -0.06 12.43
C TYR A 134 0.91 0.56 11.68
N TYR A 135 1.52 1.61 12.25
CA TYR A 135 2.59 2.37 11.60
C TYR A 135 3.91 1.59 11.53
N ARG A 136 4.17 0.68 12.48
CA ARG A 136 5.39 -0.13 12.51
C ARG A 136 5.43 -1.12 11.35
N GLU A 137 4.30 -1.76 11.10
CA GLU A 137 4.09 -2.73 10.03
C GLU A 137 4.14 -2.04 8.67
N CYS A 138 3.60 -0.82 8.56
CA CYS A 138 3.74 0.00 7.37
C CYS A 138 5.21 0.38 7.11
N THR A 139 5.95 0.74 8.16
CA THR A 139 7.38 1.10 8.05
C THR A 139 8.18 -0.10 7.58
N GLN A 140 7.98 -1.29 8.17
CA GLN A 140 8.62 -2.53 7.75
C GLN A 140 8.28 -2.91 6.30
N LEU A 141 7.03 -2.70 5.88
CA LEU A 141 6.62 -2.91 4.49
C LEU A 141 7.39 -2.00 3.53
N LEU A 142 7.53 -0.72 3.88
CA LEU A 142 8.24 0.26 3.07
C LEU A 142 9.76 -0.03 3.04
N GLU A 143 10.36 -0.40 4.17
CA GLU A 143 11.76 -0.87 4.25
C GLU A 143 11.99 -2.07 3.32
N GLY A 144 11.10 -3.07 3.36
CA GLY A 144 11.16 -4.24 2.48
C GLY A 144 10.96 -3.92 0.99
N SER A 145 10.35 -2.78 0.67
CA SER A 145 10.11 -2.36 -0.70
C SER A 145 11.26 -1.59 -1.35
N LEU A 146 12.24 -1.10 -0.56
CA LEU A 146 13.40 -0.36 -1.08
C LEU A 146 14.28 -1.20 -2.03
N GLY A 147 14.31 -2.52 -1.83
CA GLY A 147 15.10 -3.47 -2.62
C GLY A 147 14.42 -3.98 -3.90
N LEU A 148 13.18 -3.54 -4.19
CA LEU A 148 12.47 -3.98 -5.38
C LEU A 148 12.99 -3.27 -6.63
N GLU A 149 13.13 -3.99 -7.75
CA GLU A 149 13.57 -3.41 -9.03
C GLU A 149 12.67 -2.26 -9.51
N ARG A 150 11.38 -2.30 -9.15
CA ARG A 150 10.37 -1.28 -9.49
C ARG A 150 10.17 -0.22 -8.41
N ALA A 151 11.09 -0.08 -7.46
CA ALA A 151 11.02 0.94 -6.44
C ALA A 151 11.16 2.34 -7.06
N HIS A 152 10.23 3.23 -6.75
CA HIS A 152 10.19 4.60 -7.26
C HIS A 152 10.37 5.62 -6.12
N MET A 153 10.67 6.89 -6.47
CA MET A 153 10.96 7.99 -5.52
C MET A 153 9.93 8.16 -4.41
N GLY A 154 8.66 7.90 -4.71
CA GLY A 154 7.56 7.95 -3.74
C GLY A 154 7.81 7.08 -2.51
N ILE A 155 8.29 5.85 -2.71
CA ILE A 155 8.56 4.91 -1.61
C ILE A 155 9.61 5.48 -0.64
N TYR A 156 10.74 5.97 -1.18
CA TYR A 156 11.81 6.55 -0.37
C TYR A 156 11.35 7.80 0.37
N THR A 157 10.55 8.63 -0.29
CA THR A 157 10.03 9.87 0.29
C THR A 157 9.05 9.57 1.41
N GLU A 158 8.07 8.70 1.18
CA GLU A 158 7.08 8.33 2.19
C GLU A 158 7.70 7.57 3.36
N LEU A 159 8.72 6.73 3.13
CA LEU A 159 9.46 6.12 4.23
C LEU A 159 10.15 7.18 5.11
N GLY A 160 10.75 8.21 4.50
CA GLY A 160 11.28 9.36 5.24
C GLY A 160 10.20 10.10 6.04
N VAL A 161 8.99 10.25 5.48
CA VAL A 161 7.85 10.82 6.21
C VAL A 161 7.46 9.96 7.41
N MET A 162 7.48 8.63 7.27
CA MET A 162 7.18 7.70 8.36
C MET A 162 8.23 7.78 9.47
N TYR A 163 9.52 7.83 9.13
CA TYR A 163 10.59 8.03 10.12
C TYR A 163 10.46 9.37 10.85
N ALA A 164 10.21 10.46 10.13
CA ALA A 164 10.02 11.78 10.76
C ALA A 164 8.86 11.80 11.77
N LYS A 165 7.80 11.01 11.54
CA LYS A 165 6.64 10.93 12.42
C LYS A 165 6.83 10.00 13.62
N TYR A 166 7.42 8.82 13.39
CA TYR A 166 7.34 7.69 14.33
C TYR A 166 8.68 7.12 14.78
N ASP A 167 9.77 7.33 14.03
CA ASP A 167 11.10 6.81 14.35
C ASP A 167 12.21 7.80 13.88
N PRO A 168 12.39 8.92 14.61
CA PRO A 168 13.30 10.00 14.22
C PRO A 168 14.77 9.56 14.14
N ASP A 169 15.17 8.59 14.97
CA ASP A 169 16.57 8.16 15.09
C ASP A 169 17.11 7.57 13.77
N ARG A 170 16.22 7.00 12.93
CA ARG A 170 16.58 6.42 11.62
C ARG A 170 16.55 7.43 10.47
N LEU A 171 15.94 8.60 10.66
CA LEU A 171 15.63 9.53 9.58
C LEU A 171 16.89 10.09 8.91
N MET A 172 17.87 10.54 9.70
CA MET A 172 19.11 11.12 9.18
C MET A 172 19.88 10.13 8.31
N ASP A 173 20.01 8.88 8.75
CA ASP A 173 20.71 7.85 7.99
C ASP A 173 19.98 7.53 6.68
N HIS A 174 18.65 7.41 6.72
CA HIS A 174 17.83 7.24 5.52
C HIS A 174 18.01 8.37 4.50
N ILE A 175 18.00 9.62 4.97
CA ILE A 175 18.20 10.80 4.11
C ILE A 175 19.59 10.77 3.47
N ARG A 176 20.64 10.46 4.24
CA ARG A 176 22.01 10.39 3.73
C ARG A 176 22.19 9.30 2.68
N THR A 177 21.62 8.13 2.90
CA THR A 177 21.73 7.00 1.98
C THR A 177 20.94 7.25 0.69
N TYR A 178 19.78 7.88 0.76
CA TYR A 178 18.84 7.98 -0.36
C TYR A 178 18.57 9.41 -0.86
N ALA A 179 19.44 10.38 -0.57
CA ALA A 179 19.26 11.78 -0.94
C ALA A 179 18.89 12.00 -2.42
N GLN A 180 19.48 11.21 -3.33
CA GLN A 180 19.24 11.29 -4.78
C GLN A 180 17.92 10.65 -5.25
N LYS A 181 17.23 9.91 -4.37
CA LYS A 181 16.01 9.14 -4.67
C LYS A 181 14.78 9.63 -3.89
N ILE A 182 14.90 10.73 -3.16
CA ILE A 182 13.81 11.32 -2.39
C ILE A 182 13.35 12.64 -3.00
N ASN A 183 12.09 13.00 -2.77
CA ASN A 183 11.62 14.36 -3.00
C ASN A 183 12.04 15.25 -1.83
N ILE A 184 13.16 15.95 -2.01
CA ILE A 184 13.78 16.80 -0.97
C ILE A 184 12.82 17.88 -0.48
N GLN A 185 12.14 18.60 -1.38
CA GLN A 185 11.21 19.67 -1.01
C GLN A 185 10.05 19.18 -0.12
N LYS A 186 9.47 18.03 -0.46
CA LYS A 186 8.39 17.43 0.36
C LYS A 186 8.93 17.06 1.74
N LEU A 187 10.11 16.46 1.80
CA LEU A 187 10.69 16.00 3.05
C LEU A 187 11.10 17.18 3.96
N ILE A 188 11.65 18.26 3.41
CA ILE A 188 11.93 19.52 4.16
C ILE A 188 10.68 19.99 4.90
N ARG A 189 9.53 20.10 4.20
CA ARG A 189 8.28 20.54 4.81
C ARG A 189 7.82 19.63 5.94
N VAL A 190 8.01 18.32 5.78
CA VAL A 190 7.63 17.33 6.80
C VAL A 190 8.59 17.38 7.99
N CYS A 191 9.90 17.41 7.76
CA CYS A 191 10.92 17.53 8.80
C CYS A 191 10.72 18.80 9.63
N ALA A 192 10.50 19.94 8.98
CA ALA A 192 10.20 21.20 9.67
C ALA A 192 8.91 21.11 10.50
N LYS A 193 7.85 20.49 9.96
CA LYS A 193 6.58 20.27 10.68
C LYS A 193 6.76 19.41 11.94
N TRP A 194 7.66 18.44 11.91
CA TRP A 194 7.95 17.54 13.03
C TRP A 194 9.18 17.96 13.85
N LEU A 195 9.68 19.19 13.66
CA LEU A 195 10.83 19.75 14.40
C LEU A 195 12.15 18.96 14.23
N MET A 196 12.30 18.26 13.10
CA MET A 196 13.50 17.54 12.70
C MET A 196 14.51 18.51 12.07
N TRP A 197 15.00 19.44 12.88
CA TRP A 197 15.84 20.55 12.42
C TRP A 197 17.20 20.12 11.88
N PRO A 198 17.94 19.18 12.50
CA PRO A 198 19.20 18.69 11.94
C PRO A 198 19.04 18.13 10.52
N GLU A 199 17.99 17.35 10.30
CA GLU A 199 17.63 16.75 9.02
C GLU A 199 17.18 17.82 8.02
N THR A 200 16.42 18.81 8.47
CA THR A 200 15.97 19.94 7.66
C THR A 200 17.18 20.74 7.13
N VAL A 201 18.14 21.07 7.99
CA VAL A 201 19.39 21.75 7.60
C VAL A 201 20.17 20.92 6.57
N PHE A 202 20.28 19.62 6.80
CA PHE A 202 20.96 18.72 5.86
C PHE A 202 20.26 18.69 4.49
N LEU A 203 18.93 18.61 4.48
CA LEU A 203 18.14 18.61 3.24
C LEU A 203 18.26 19.93 2.48
N TYR A 204 18.25 21.08 3.18
CA TYR A 204 18.49 22.38 2.54
C TYR A 204 19.87 22.46 1.89
N ALA A 205 20.91 21.98 2.58
CA ALA A 205 22.26 21.94 2.03
C ALA A 205 22.36 21.03 0.79
N GLN A 206 21.67 19.89 0.78
CA GLN A 206 21.59 19.00 -0.39
C GLN A 206 20.81 19.64 -1.55
N TYR A 207 19.87 20.52 -1.26
CA TYR A 207 19.11 21.28 -2.26
C TYR A 207 19.78 22.60 -2.68
N GLU A 208 21.02 22.83 -2.22
CA GLU A 208 21.80 24.06 -2.46
C GLU A 208 21.14 25.34 -1.93
N GLU A 209 20.15 25.23 -1.05
CA GLU A 209 19.50 26.34 -0.37
C GLU A 209 20.22 26.68 0.95
N TYR A 210 21.50 27.08 0.84
CA TYR A 210 22.34 27.37 2.01
C TYR A 210 21.80 28.52 2.87
N ASP A 211 21.16 29.52 2.26
CA ASP A 211 20.52 30.64 2.95
C ASP A 211 19.46 30.14 3.96
N ASN A 212 18.60 29.21 3.52
CA ASN A 212 17.58 28.59 4.35
C ASN A 212 18.18 27.66 5.40
N ALA A 213 19.24 26.92 5.06
CA ALA A 213 19.97 26.08 6.01
C ALA A 213 20.53 26.92 7.18
N ILE A 214 21.19 28.03 6.87
CA ILE A 214 21.78 28.94 7.86
C ILE A 214 20.69 29.59 8.71
N MET A 215 19.63 30.12 8.12
CA MET A 215 18.52 30.68 8.89
C MET A 215 17.92 29.65 9.85
N THR A 216 17.70 28.42 9.40
CA THR A 216 17.19 27.33 10.25
C THR A 216 18.15 27.05 11.42
N MET A 217 19.47 27.05 11.18
CA MET A 217 20.48 26.88 12.23
C MET A 217 20.50 28.02 13.25
N MET A 218 20.20 29.24 12.84
CA MET A 218 20.13 30.41 13.73
C MET A 218 18.86 30.38 14.58
N GLU A 219 17.70 30.11 13.96
CA GLU A 219 16.40 30.10 14.63
C GLU A 219 16.23 28.90 15.57
N HIS A 220 16.86 27.76 15.24
CA HIS A 220 16.74 26.50 16.00
C HIS A 220 18.09 26.00 16.56
N SER A 221 18.99 26.92 16.88
CA SER A 221 20.35 26.67 17.35
C SER A 221 20.50 25.56 18.41
N PRO A 222 19.65 25.47 19.47
CA PRO A 222 19.80 24.43 20.50
C PRO A 222 19.77 22.99 19.97
N THR A 223 19.14 22.76 18.81
CA THR A 223 18.90 21.42 18.27
C THR A 223 19.76 21.07 17.06
N CYS A 224 20.08 22.04 16.20
CA CYS A 224 20.73 21.78 14.92
C CYS A 224 22.06 22.52 14.71
N TRP A 225 22.50 23.34 15.67
CA TRP A 225 23.77 24.04 15.55
C TRP A 225 24.96 23.07 15.52
N ARG A 226 25.80 23.22 14.50
CA ARG A 226 27.08 22.54 14.35
C ARG A 226 28.08 23.52 13.77
N HIS A 227 29.11 23.85 14.54
CA HIS A 227 30.04 24.94 14.21
C HIS A 227 30.74 24.72 12.87
N ASP A 228 31.22 23.51 12.63
CA ASP A 228 31.87 23.07 11.40
C ASP A 228 30.94 23.20 10.17
N VAL A 229 29.70 22.72 10.30
CA VAL A 229 28.69 22.79 9.23
C VAL A 229 28.33 24.24 8.93
N PHE A 230 28.11 25.05 9.97
CA PHE A 230 27.76 26.46 9.82
C PHE A 230 28.83 27.25 9.07
N VAL A 231 30.09 27.12 9.48
CA VAL A 231 31.23 27.81 8.84
C VAL A 231 31.39 27.42 7.38
N GLN A 232 31.10 26.16 7.03
CA GLN A 232 31.15 25.73 5.63
C GLN A 232 29.96 26.24 4.81
N HIS A 233 28.77 26.34 5.41
CA HIS A 233 27.55 26.73 4.71
C HIS A 233 27.45 28.24 4.52
N ILE A 234 27.87 29.05 5.51
CA ILE A 234 27.80 30.52 5.43
C ILE A 234 28.61 31.07 4.25
N LEU A 235 29.72 30.42 3.89
CA LEU A 235 30.56 30.79 2.74
C LEU A 235 29.88 30.57 1.38
N LYS A 236 28.80 29.79 1.33
CA LYS A 236 28.05 29.45 0.11
C LYS A 236 26.72 30.18 -0.02
N VAL A 237 26.39 31.00 0.97
CA VAL A 237 25.14 31.77 1.01
C VAL A 237 25.13 32.86 -0.05
N THR A 238 23.96 33.09 -0.66
CA THR A 238 23.78 34.16 -1.65
C THR A 238 23.43 35.50 -1.00
N ASN A 239 22.67 35.49 0.09
CA ASN A 239 22.31 36.67 0.85
C ASN A 239 23.40 37.07 1.87
N LEU A 240 24.17 38.12 1.56
CA LEU A 240 25.24 38.63 2.42
C LEU A 240 24.75 39.24 3.75
N ASP A 241 23.47 39.59 3.86
CA ASP A 241 22.92 40.12 5.13
C ASP A 241 22.99 39.08 6.25
N LEU A 242 23.01 37.79 5.91
CA LEU A 242 23.13 36.69 6.87
C LEU A 242 24.48 36.66 7.60
N TYR A 243 25.50 37.37 7.13
CA TYR A 243 26.78 37.50 7.85
C TYR A 243 26.70 38.44 9.05
N TYR A 244 25.79 39.42 9.02
CA TYR A 244 25.65 40.44 10.05
C TYR A 244 24.60 40.11 11.09
N ARG A 245 23.69 39.19 10.75
CA ARG A 245 22.62 38.71 11.61
C ARG A 245 23.14 37.70 12.62
#